data_AF-A0AA35WBW0-F1
#
_entry.id   AF-A0AA35WBW0-F1
#
_cell.length_a   1.000
_cell.length_b   1.000
_cell.length_c   1.000
_cell.angle_alpha   90.00
_cell.angle_beta   90.00
_cell.angle_gamma   90.00
#
_symmetry.space_group_name_H-M   'P 1'
#
loop_
_entity.id
_entity.type
_entity.pdbx_description
1 polymer ?
#
loop_
_entity_poly.entity_id
_entity_poly.type
_entity_poly.pdbx_seq_one_letter_code
_entity_poly.pdbx_strand_id
1 'polypeptide(L)'
;MPSTLLKAGGANGENGLKTIININADMWGDGTQITPTAAGAEWTPTLEDFVSARPFKDEQIVDPWSVEAAFGDNGAGFFDPGIIKLDDSSGRVGICMQERPKRGLPRGQVLIEMIDFISQQPDMTADTTPVEPAGKVAVTWGNIKSVQ
;
A
#
# COMPACT_ATOMS: atom_id res chain seq x y z
N MET A 1 4.12 4.51 -45.46
CA MET A 1 3.41 4.67 -44.17
C MET A 1 2.96 3.28 -43.74
N PRO A 2 3.46 2.76 -42.61
CA PRO A 2 2.58 2.75 -41.44
C PRO A 2 3.27 3.03 -40.09
N SER A 3 2.57 3.83 -39.27
CA SER A 3 2.30 3.65 -37.84
C SER A 3 3.40 3.12 -36.93
N THR A 4 3.94 4.00 -36.08
CA THR A 4 4.38 3.63 -34.72
C THR A 4 4.03 4.76 -33.74
N LEU A 5 2.74 4.93 -33.48
CA LEU A 5 2.28 5.51 -32.22
C LEU A 5 2.30 4.42 -31.15
N LEU A 6 3.50 4.05 -30.67
CA LEU A 6 3.65 3.47 -29.34
C LEU A 6 4.06 4.62 -28.42
N LYS A 7 3.06 5.43 -28.06
CA LYS A 7 3.16 6.40 -26.97
C LYS A 7 3.56 5.60 -25.73
N ALA A 8 4.67 5.99 -25.08
CA ALA A 8 5.24 5.36 -23.89
C ALA A 8 4.19 5.27 -22.76
N GLY A 9 3.46 4.16 -22.72
CA GLY A 9 2.57 3.83 -21.61
C GLY A 9 3.42 3.45 -20.41
N GLY A 10 3.52 4.32 -19.42
CA GLY A 10 4.23 4.06 -18.16
C GLY A 10 5.43 4.96 -17.87
N ALA A 11 5.68 6.01 -18.66
CA ALA A 11 6.70 7.01 -18.32
C ALA A 11 6.13 8.07 -17.36
N ASN A 12 5.74 7.67 -16.14
CA ASN A 12 5.31 8.62 -15.11
C ASN A 12 6.46 9.57 -14.71
N GLY A 13 7.70 9.27 -15.12
CA GLY A 13 8.86 10.16 -15.00
C GLY A 13 9.09 10.62 -13.56
N GLU A 14 9.70 11.79 -13.41
CA GLU A 14 9.87 12.44 -12.11
C GLU A 14 8.54 12.90 -11.49
N ASN A 15 7.51 13.11 -12.31
CA ASN A 15 6.26 13.71 -11.86
C ASN A 15 5.23 12.70 -11.33
N GLY A 16 5.49 11.39 -11.45
CA GLY A 16 4.51 10.36 -11.15
C GLY A 16 3.91 10.48 -9.76
N LEU A 17 4.78 10.46 -8.74
CA LEU A 17 4.33 10.61 -7.35
C LEU A 17 3.84 12.04 -7.10
N LYS A 18 4.58 13.06 -7.56
CA LYS A 18 4.23 14.48 -7.42
C LYS A 18 2.79 14.78 -7.81
N THR A 19 2.29 14.23 -8.92
CA THR A 19 0.91 14.48 -9.36
C THR A 19 -0.14 13.65 -8.62
N ILE A 20 0.24 12.52 -8.02
CA ILE A 20 -0.68 11.70 -7.21
C ILE A 20 -0.91 12.34 -5.85
N ILE A 21 0.17 12.79 -5.19
CA ILE A 21 0.11 13.29 -3.80
C ILE A 21 0.21 14.81 -3.66
N ASN A 22 0.39 15.53 -4.77
CA ASN A 22 0.39 16.99 -4.84
C ASN A 22 1.44 17.68 -3.93
N ILE A 23 2.60 17.03 -3.74
CA ILE A 23 3.79 17.59 -3.08
C ILE A 23 5.03 17.32 -3.94
N ASN A 24 6.15 17.98 -3.64
CA ASN A 24 7.40 17.77 -4.38
C ASN A 24 8.14 16.52 -3.91
N ALA A 25 7.58 15.34 -4.19
CA ALA A 25 8.19 14.04 -3.91
C ALA A 25 8.29 13.20 -5.19
N ASP A 26 9.44 12.56 -5.38
CA ASP A 26 9.71 11.68 -6.51
C ASP A 26 10.16 10.30 -6.01
N MET A 27 10.15 9.32 -6.92
CA MET A 27 10.55 7.95 -6.59
C MET A 27 11.81 7.53 -7.35
N TRP A 28 12.68 8.46 -7.75
CA TRP A 28 13.95 8.09 -8.39
C TRP A 28 14.96 7.64 -7.34
N GLY A 29 15.35 6.36 -7.40
CA GLY A 29 16.33 5.76 -6.49
C GLY A 29 16.85 4.42 -7.00
N ASP A 30 17.28 4.37 -8.26
CA ASP A 30 17.72 3.12 -8.90
C ASP A 30 18.81 2.40 -8.10
N GLY A 31 18.74 1.07 -7.99
CA GLY A 31 19.76 0.28 -7.31
C GLY A 31 19.69 0.34 -5.78
N THR A 32 18.54 0.72 -5.19
CA THR A 32 18.39 0.81 -3.74
C THR A 32 18.17 -0.57 -3.15
N GLN A 33 19.15 -1.09 -2.41
CA GLN A 33 19.00 -2.34 -1.68
C GLN A 33 17.99 -2.16 -0.54
N ILE A 34 16.96 -3.00 -0.52
CA ILE A 34 15.94 -3.02 0.53
C ILE A 34 16.03 -4.35 1.30
N THR A 35 15.91 -4.24 2.62
CA THR A 35 15.74 -5.34 3.56
C THR A 35 14.46 -5.15 4.39
N PRO A 36 13.75 -6.22 4.79
CA PRO A 36 12.59 -6.11 5.69
C PRO A 36 12.91 -5.36 6.99
N THR A 37 12.04 -4.46 7.39
CA THR A 37 12.09 -3.77 8.69
C THR A 37 11.44 -4.64 9.78
N ALA A 38 11.45 -4.18 11.03
CA ALA A 38 10.68 -4.83 12.09
C ALA A 38 9.17 -4.87 11.77
N ALA A 39 8.61 -3.78 11.22
CA ALA A 39 7.22 -3.74 10.78
C ALA A 39 6.99 -4.65 9.56
N GLY A 40 7.96 -4.74 8.64
CA GLY A 40 7.88 -5.69 7.53
C GLY A 40 7.88 -7.14 7.97
N ALA A 41 8.69 -7.49 8.97
CA ALA A 41 8.72 -8.85 9.52
C ALA A 41 7.40 -9.23 10.19
N GLU A 42 6.70 -8.27 10.80
CA GLU A 42 5.39 -8.49 11.43
C GLU A 42 4.26 -8.56 10.41
N TRP A 43 4.17 -7.57 9.52
CA TRP A 43 3.01 -7.34 8.67
C TRP A 43 3.14 -7.86 7.25
N THR A 44 4.37 -8.01 6.74
CA THR A 44 4.65 -8.54 5.40
C THR A 44 5.68 -9.69 5.47
N PRO A 45 5.38 -10.81 6.16
CA PRO A 45 6.35 -11.88 6.38
C PRO A 45 6.84 -12.58 5.10
N THR A 46 6.16 -12.38 3.97
CA THR A 46 6.64 -12.88 2.66
C THR A 46 7.64 -11.95 1.97
N LEU A 47 7.87 -10.76 2.53
CA LEU A 47 8.85 -9.82 1.99
C LEU A 47 10.27 -10.40 2.08
N GLU A 48 10.94 -10.46 0.93
CA GLU A 48 12.34 -10.82 0.81
C GLU A 48 13.18 -9.62 0.40
N ASP A 49 14.50 -9.70 0.65
CA ASP A 49 15.46 -8.70 0.19
C ASP A 49 15.39 -8.52 -1.34
N PHE A 50 15.40 -7.27 -1.79
CA PHE A 50 15.38 -6.94 -3.22
C PHE A 50 16.01 -5.56 -3.49
N VAL A 51 16.12 -5.18 -4.76
CA VAL A 51 16.69 -3.90 -5.17
C VAL A 51 15.59 -3.01 -5.76
N SER A 52 15.09 -2.06 -4.98
CA SER A 52 14.10 -1.13 -5.52
C SER A 52 14.73 -0.22 -6.57
N ALA A 53 14.03 -0.04 -7.68
CA ALA A 53 14.33 0.99 -8.65
C ALA A 53 13.53 2.27 -8.40
N ARG A 54 12.45 2.18 -7.63
CA ARG A 54 11.57 3.29 -7.29
C ARG A 54 11.11 3.27 -5.83
N PRO A 55 12.03 3.44 -4.86
CA PRO A 55 11.64 3.57 -3.47
C PRO A 55 10.99 4.93 -3.19
N PHE A 56 10.21 5.01 -2.12
CA PHE A 56 9.90 6.28 -1.48
C PHE A 56 11.14 6.88 -0.81
N LYS A 57 11.10 8.19 -0.56
CA LYS A 57 12.14 8.95 0.15
C LYS A 57 11.49 9.63 1.35
N ASP A 58 11.80 9.17 2.54
CA ASP A 58 11.20 9.63 3.81
C ASP A 58 11.24 11.15 3.94
N GLU A 59 12.40 11.76 3.66
CA GLU A 59 12.60 13.22 3.72
C GLU A 59 11.71 14.03 2.77
N GLN A 60 11.14 13.42 1.73
CA GLN A 60 10.24 14.08 0.78
C GLN A 60 8.76 13.87 1.13
N ILE A 61 8.43 12.98 2.07
CA ILE A 61 7.07 12.76 2.55
C ILE A 61 6.80 13.77 3.67
N VAL A 62 6.11 14.84 3.30
CA VAL A 62 5.80 15.96 4.16
C VAL A 62 4.32 16.28 4.11
N ASP A 63 3.87 17.14 5.04
CA ASP A 63 2.49 17.65 5.10
C ASP A 63 1.91 17.96 3.70
N PRO A 64 0.69 17.47 3.40
CA PRO A 64 -0.27 16.82 4.31
C PRO A 64 -0.11 15.29 4.41
N TRP A 65 1.01 14.74 3.95
CA TRP A 65 1.28 13.30 3.95
C TRP A 65 2.26 12.92 5.04
N SER A 66 2.07 11.74 5.62
CA SER A 66 3.00 11.11 6.55
C SER A 66 3.30 9.68 6.14
N VAL A 67 4.46 9.16 6.59
CA VAL A 67 4.79 7.75 6.46
C VAL A 67 3.97 6.97 7.48
N GLU A 68 3.07 6.12 6.99
CA GLU A 68 2.26 5.25 7.83
C GLU A 68 3.00 3.95 8.15
N ALA A 69 3.67 3.37 7.14
CA ALA A 69 4.48 2.17 7.30
C ALA A 69 5.61 2.08 6.27
N ALA A 70 6.79 1.69 6.74
CA ALA A 70 7.92 1.26 5.92
C ALA A 70 8.18 -0.23 6.20
N PHE A 71 7.73 -1.11 5.31
CA PHE A 71 7.86 -2.56 5.48
C PHE A 71 9.25 -3.05 5.06
N GLY A 72 9.87 -2.42 4.08
CA GLY A 72 11.28 -2.62 3.75
C GLY A 72 11.99 -1.28 3.62
N ASP A 73 13.24 -1.20 4.07
CA ASP A 73 14.08 0.00 3.93
C ASP A 73 15.54 -0.33 3.61
N ASN A 74 16.32 0.73 3.36
CA ASN A 74 17.76 0.66 3.17
C ASN A 74 18.58 1.24 4.35
N GLY A 75 17.94 1.57 5.47
CA GLY A 75 18.56 2.27 6.61
C GLY A 75 19.01 3.71 6.36
N ALA A 76 18.70 4.29 5.20
CA ALA A 76 19.14 5.64 4.78
C ALA A 76 17.98 6.51 4.26
N GLY A 77 16.76 6.28 4.76
CA GLY A 77 15.58 7.08 4.41
C GLY A 77 14.89 6.70 3.09
N PHE A 78 15.27 5.58 2.47
CA PHE A 78 14.56 5.03 1.32
C PHE A 78 13.81 3.75 1.73
N PHE A 79 12.57 3.61 1.27
CA PHE A 79 11.74 2.48 1.66
C PHE A 79 10.81 2.00 0.54
N ASP A 80 10.61 0.68 0.49
CA ASP A 80 9.77 -0.07 -0.45
C ASP A 80 9.76 -1.56 -0.03
N PRO A 81 8.63 -2.22 0.22
CA PRO A 81 7.27 -1.70 0.22
C PRO A 81 7.03 -0.70 1.34
N GLY A 82 6.07 0.19 1.14
CA GLY A 82 5.65 1.16 2.13
C GLY A 82 4.33 1.82 1.79
N ILE A 83 3.75 2.48 2.79
CA ILE A 83 2.49 3.21 2.69
C ILE A 83 2.69 4.61 3.26
N ILE A 84 2.25 5.59 2.49
CA ILE A 84 2.06 6.97 2.96
C ILE A 84 0.56 7.25 3.07
N LYS A 85 0.18 8.03 4.08
CA LYS A 85 -1.21 8.37 4.39
C LYS A 85 -1.40 9.88 4.37
N LEU A 86 -2.54 10.32 3.85
CA LEU A 86 -2.98 11.71 3.93
C LEU A 86 -3.59 11.92 5.33
N ASP A 87 -3.00 12.81 6.13
CA ASP A 87 -3.18 12.86 7.59
C ASP A 87 -4.65 12.94 8.02
N ASP A 88 -5.43 13.82 7.39
CA ASP A 88 -6.84 14.08 7.72
C ASP A 88 -7.84 13.18 6.97
N SER A 89 -7.39 12.06 6.37
CA SER A 89 -8.27 11.15 5.63
C SER A 89 -7.82 9.69 5.73
N SER A 90 -8.62 8.78 5.18
CA SER A 90 -8.21 7.38 4.96
C SER A 90 -7.45 7.15 3.64
N GLY A 91 -7.14 8.22 2.90
CA GLY A 91 -6.40 8.17 1.65
C GLY A 91 -4.95 7.71 1.85
N ARG A 92 -4.54 6.72 1.06
CA ARG A 92 -3.22 6.10 1.14
C ARG A 92 -2.63 5.90 -0.25
N VAL A 93 -1.30 5.96 -0.33
CA VAL A 93 -0.54 5.52 -1.50
C VAL A 93 0.47 4.47 -1.04
N GLY A 94 0.33 3.27 -1.58
CA GLY A 94 1.22 2.15 -1.31
C GLY A 94 2.07 1.82 -2.52
N ILE A 95 3.32 1.45 -2.29
CA ILE A 95 4.22 0.89 -3.30
C ILE A 95 4.66 -0.50 -2.84
N CYS A 96 4.83 -1.41 -3.79
CA CYS A 96 5.23 -2.79 -3.50
C CYS A 96 6.27 -3.26 -4.50
N MET A 97 7.48 -3.49 -4.00
CA MET A 97 8.61 -4.11 -4.67
C MET A 97 8.82 -3.56 -6.10
N GLN A 98 9.04 -2.25 -6.19
CA GLN A 98 9.27 -1.50 -7.43
C GLN A 98 10.67 -1.76 -8.03
N GLU A 99 11.02 -3.03 -8.13
CA GLU A 99 12.20 -3.56 -8.80
C GLU A 99 12.05 -3.48 -10.32
N ARG A 100 13.18 -3.45 -11.03
CA ARG A 100 13.26 -3.66 -12.50
C ARG A 100 12.80 -5.10 -12.84
N PRO A 101 12.85 -5.62 -14.09
CA PRO A 101 12.18 -6.90 -14.39
C PRO A 101 12.96 -8.13 -13.84
N LYS A 102 13.06 -8.24 -12.51
CA LYS A 102 13.32 -9.48 -11.78
C LYS A 102 12.01 -10.25 -11.67
N ARG A 103 11.96 -11.38 -12.36
CA ARG A 103 10.90 -12.38 -12.21
C ARG A 103 11.10 -13.11 -10.89
N GLY A 104 10.01 -13.41 -10.17
CA GLY A 104 10.04 -14.28 -8.98
C GLY A 104 9.83 -13.58 -7.64
N LEU A 105 9.88 -12.25 -7.56
CA LEU A 105 9.56 -11.55 -6.30
C LEU A 105 8.09 -11.83 -5.89
N PRO A 106 7.80 -12.08 -4.60
CA PRO A 106 6.48 -12.42 -4.07
C PRO A 106 5.51 -11.22 -4.00
N ARG A 107 5.52 -10.35 -5.01
CA ARG A 107 4.78 -9.06 -5.02
C ARG A 107 3.29 -9.21 -4.70
N GLY A 108 2.68 -10.29 -5.19
CA GLY A 108 1.26 -10.55 -4.96
C GLY A 108 0.95 -10.89 -3.51
N GLN A 109 1.81 -11.69 -2.86
CA GLN A 109 1.64 -12.03 -1.45
C GLN A 109 1.89 -10.81 -0.56
N VAL A 110 3.01 -10.12 -0.78
CA VAL A 110 3.36 -8.90 -0.06
C VAL A 110 2.28 -7.83 -0.20
N LEU A 111 1.69 -7.65 -1.39
CA LEU A 111 0.60 -6.69 -1.58
C LEU A 111 -0.67 -7.06 -0.79
N ILE A 112 -1.02 -8.34 -0.70
CA ILE A 112 -2.16 -8.80 0.10
C ILE A 112 -1.90 -8.51 1.58
N GLU A 113 -0.69 -8.78 2.06
CA GLU A 113 -0.24 -8.50 3.43
C GLU A 113 -0.31 -7.00 3.76
N MET A 114 0.12 -6.14 2.84
CA MET A 114 -0.05 -4.68 2.99
C MET A 114 -1.52 -4.27 3.07
N ILE A 115 -2.40 -4.88 2.26
CA ILE A 115 -3.85 -4.60 2.30
C ILE A 115 -4.45 -5.06 3.63
N ASP A 116 -4.01 -6.21 4.16
CA ASP A 116 -4.43 -6.70 5.47
C ASP A 116 -4.04 -5.70 6.57
N PHE A 117 -2.79 -5.22 6.58
CA PHE A 117 -2.35 -4.13 7.47
C PHE A 117 -3.26 -2.90 7.36
N ILE A 118 -3.56 -2.43 6.15
CA ILE A 118 -4.45 -1.27 5.93
C ILE A 118 -5.84 -1.54 6.51
N SER A 119 -6.39 -2.74 6.30
CA SER A 119 -7.74 -3.09 6.75
C SER A 119 -7.90 -3.08 8.28
N GLN A 120 -6.79 -3.19 9.01
CA GLN A 120 -6.74 -3.19 10.47
C GLN A 120 -6.51 -1.79 11.05
N GLN A 121 -6.30 -0.76 10.22
CA GLN A 121 -6.08 0.60 10.70
C GLN A 121 -7.35 1.17 11.35
N PRO A 122 -7.22 2.03 12.38
CA PRO A 122 -8.37 2.56 13.12
C PRO A 122 -9.39 3.28 12.23
N ASP A 123 -8.93 4.03 11.24
CA ASP A 123 -9.79 4.76 10.29
C ASP A 123 -10.47 3.85 9.25
N MET A 124 -10.02 2.61 9.10
CA MET A 124 -10.67 1.58 8.26
C MET A 124 -11.65 0.72 9.05
N THR A 125 -11.47 0.62 10.38
CA THR A 125 -12.28 -0.22 11.28
C THR A 125 -13.32 0.55 12.08
N ALA A 126 -13.20 1.88 12.21
CA ALA A 126 -14.11 2.71 13.00
C ALA A 126 -15.58 2.68 12.57
N ASP A 127 -15.89 2.26 11.33
CA ASP A 127 -17.26 2.19 10.79
C ASP A 127 -17.78 0.75 10.63
N THR A 128 -17.09 -0.25 11.21
CA THR A 128 -17.62 -1.61 11.28
C THR A 128 -18.66 -1.73 12.39
N THR A 129 -19.79 -1.00 12.28
CA THR A 129 -21.02 -1.53 12.89
C THR A 129 -21.26 -2.90 12.27
N PRO A 130 -21.24 -4.00 13.03
CA PRO A 130 -21.66 -5.29 12.51
C PRO A 130 -23.03 -5.09 11.87
N VAL A 131 -23.26 -5.65 10.68
CA VAL A 131 -24.63 -5.71 10.15
C VAL A 131 -25.46 -6.39 11.22
N GLU A 132 -26.27 -5.62 11.94
CA GLU A 132 -27.06 -6.06 13.09
C GLU A 132 -27.66 -7.43 12.76
N PRO A 133 -27.32 -8.51 13.50
CA PRO A 133 -27.85 -9.83 13.20
C PRO A 133 -29.38 -9.88 13.30
N ALA A 134 -29.99 -8.86 13.93
CA ALA A 134 -31.43 -8.61 13.91
C ALA A 134 -32.04 -8.51 12.50
N GLY A 135 -31.25 -8.16 11.47
CA GLY A 135 -31.68 -8.13 10.07
C GLY A 135 -31.48 -9.44 9.31
N LYS A 136 -30.88 -10.47 9.91
CA LYS A 136 -30.71 -11.78 9.26
C LYS A 136 -32.00 -12.57 9.36
N VAL A 137 -32.49 -13.02 8.20
CA VAL A 137 -33.71 -13.83 8.02
C VAL A 137 -33.76 -14.98 9.05
N ALA A 138 -32.63 -15.62 9.35
CA ALA A 138 -32.53 -16.69 10.35
C ALA A 138 -32.98 -16.29 11.77
N VAL A 139 -32.70 -15.05 12.22
CA VAL A 139 -33.11 -14.55 13.55
C VAL A 139 -34.60 -14.19 13.55
N THR A 140 -35.09 -13.58 12.47
CA THR A 140 -36.51 -13.27 12.30
C THR A 140 -37.37 -14.54 12.29
N TRP A 141 -36.93 -15.61 11.61
CA TRP A 141 -37.62 -16.91 11.62
C TRP A 141 -37.54 -17.61 12.98
N GLY A 142 -36.43 -17.50 13.70
CA GLY A 142 -36.31 -18.03 15.07
C GLY A 142 -37.30 -17.38 16.04
N ASN A 143 -37.47 -16.06 15.94
CA ASN A 143 -38.41 -15.30 16.76
C ASN A 143 -39.88 -15.54 16.37
N ILE A 144 -40.19 -15.84 15.11
CA ILE A 144 -41.58 -16.20 14.72
C ILE A 144 -41.96 -17.58 15.29
N LYS A 145 -41.00 -18.51 15.39
CA LYS A 145 -41.25 -19.86 15.93
C LYS A 145 -41.30 -19.94 17.45
N SER A 146 -40.80 -18.95 18.19
CA SER A 146 -40.82 -18.95 19.64
C SER A 146 -42.08 -18.35 20.27
N VAL A 147 -42.98 -17.80 19.45
CA VAL A 147 -44.24 -17.15 19.87
C VAL A 147 -45.48 -17.98 19.47
N GLN A 148 -45.27 -19.19 18.93
CA GLN A 148 -46.31 -20.22 18.72
C GLN A 148 -46.15 -21.35 19.74
#